data_AF-A0A0A9CPJ1-F1
#
_entry.id   AF-A0A0A9CPJ1-F1
#
_cell.length_a   1.000
_cell.length_b   1.000
_cell.length_c   1.000
_cell.angle_alpha   90.00
_cell.angle_beta   90.00
_cell.angle_gamma   90.00
#
_symmetry.space_group_name_H-M   'P 1'
#
loop_
_entity.id
_entity.type
_entity.pdbx_description
1 polymer ?
#
loop_
_entity_poly.entity_id
_entity_poly.type
_entity_poly.pdbx_seq_one_letter_code
_entity_poly.pdbx_strand_id
1 'polypeptide(L)' 'MVALLQVAMACVATVPDARPDAPDVVRMIEEIGGGHGRTTTEESEEGVRGTLEEERSRGTPPAAPTP' A
#
# COMPACT_ATOMS: atom_id res chain seq x y z
N MET A 1 13.43 11.71 -3.71
CA MET A 1 12.31 11.12 -2.95
C MET A 1 11.68 12.16 -2.01
N VAL A 2 11.06 13.22 -2.53
CA VAL A 2 10.44 14.27 -1.69
C VAL A 2 8.91 14.35 -1.86
N ALA A 3 8.36 13.72 -2.89
CA ALA A 3 6.93 13.85 -3.23
C ALA A 3 6.01 13.32 -2.13
N LEU A 4 6.33 12.16 -1.53
CA LEU A 4 5.52 11.61 -0.44
C LEU A 4 5.56 12.50 0.82
N LEU A 5 6.71 13.10 1.10
CA LEU A 5 6.85 14.06 2.20
C LEU A 5 6.02 15.33 1.94
N GLN A 6 5.92 15.78 0.68
CA GLN A 6 5.08 16.92 0.32
C GLN A 6 3.59 16.62 0.56
N VAL A 7 3.13 15.42 0.21
CA VAL A 7 1.76 14.98 0.54
C VAL A 7 1.53 14.98 2.05
N ALA A 8 2.48 14.45 2.83
CA ALA A 8 2.38 14.45 4.29
C ALA A 8 2.31 15.87 4.89
N MET A 9 3.10 16.81 4.35
CA MET A 9 3.08 18.22 4.80
C MET A 9 1.75 18.91 4.49
N ALA A 10 1.10 18.58 3.37
CA ALA A 10 -0.24 19.08 3.05
C ALA A 10 -1.31 18.55 4.03
N CYS A 11 -1.23 17.27 4.43
CA CYS A 11 -2.15 16.67 5.39
C CYS A 11 -2.09 17.32 6.79
N VAL A 12 -0.95 17.89 7.17
CA VAL A 12 -0.75 18.54 8.49
C VAL A 12 -0.86 20.06 8.43
N ALA A 13 -1.48 20.62 7.38
CA ALA A 13 -1.68 22.06 7.26
C ALA A 13 -2.36 22.63 8.52
N THR A 14 -1.85 23.79 8.98
CA THR A 14 -2.36 24.50 10.16
C THR A 14 -3.77 25.04 9.93
N VAL A 15 -4.10 25.36 8.68
CA VAL A 15 -5.44 25.75 8.25
C VAL A 15 -6.19 24.47 7.86
N PRO A 16 -7.32 24.14 8.53
CA PRO A 16 -8.05 22.89 8.28
C PRO A 16 -8.62 22.82 6.86
N ASP A 17 -9.13 23.94 6.34
CA ASP A 17 -9.72 24.02 4.99
C ASP A 17 -8.67 23.90 3.86
N ALA A 18 -7.38 23.98 4.19
CA ALA A 18 -6.30 23.78 3.23
C ALA A 18 -5.85 22.32 3.14
N ARG A 19 -6.38 21.44 3.99
CA ARG A 19 -6.04 20.02 3.97
C ARG A 19 -6.76 19.36 2.79
N PRO A 20 -6.06 18.53 2.01
CA PRO A 20 -6.70 17.76 0.96
C PRO A 20 -7.70 16.75 1.55
N ASP A 21 -8.76 16.47 0.79
CA ASP A 21 -9.68 15.40 1.12
C ASP A 21 -8.99 14.04 1.05
N ALA A 22 -9.44 13.09 1.87
CA ALA A 22 -8.93 11.72 1.88
C ALA A 22 -8.79 11.07 0.49
N PRO A 23 -9.78 11.16 -0.44
CA PRO A 23 -9.63 10.64 -1.80
C PRO A 23 -8.49 11.29 -2.59
N ASP A 24 -8.26 12.60 -2.42
CA ASP A 24 -7.18 13.30 -3.12
C ASP A 24 -5.81 12.86 -2.63
N VAL A 25 -5.68 12.60 -1.32
CA VAL A 25 -4.44 12.06 -0.73
C VAL A 25 -4.11 10.69 -1.32
N VAL A 26 -5.10 9.80 -1.45
CA VAL A 26 -4.89 8.48 -2.04
C VAL A 26 -4.45 8.61 -3.50
N ARG A 27 -5.15 9.42 -4.30
CA ARG A 27 -4.78 9.67 -5.70
C ARG A 27 -3.35 10.21 -5.83
N MET A 28 -2.97 11.19 -5.00
CA MET A 28 -1.60 11.74 -5.00
C MET A 28 -0.54 10.67 -4.66
N ILE A 29 -0.81 9.78 -3.70
CA ILE A 29 0.10 8.69 -3.31
C ILE A 29 0.22 7.65 -4.43
N GLU A 30 -0.88 7.30 -5.07
CA GLU A 30 -0.90 6.38 -6.21
C GLU A 30 -0.15 6.94 -7.41
N GLU A 31 -0.28 8.24 -7.70
CA GLU A 31 0.50 8.93 -8.74
C GLU A 31 2.01 8.88 -8.45
N ILE A 32 2.40 9.03 -7.18
CA ILE A 32 3.80 8.91 -6.75
C ILE A 32 4.30 7.47 -6.93
N GLY A 33 3.52 6.46 -6.54
CA GLY A 33 3.89 5.04 -6.65
C GLY A 33 3.90 4.51 -8.10
N GLY A 34 2.94 4.95 -8.92
CA GLY A 34 2.80 4.54 -10.32
C GLY A 34 3.81 5.18 -11.26
N GLY A 35 4.28 6.40 -10.95
CA GLY A 35 5.32 7.09 -11.73
C GLY A 35 6.76 6.71 -11.35
N HIS A 36 6.99 6.21 -10.14
CA HIS A 36 8.34 5.88 -9.63
C HIS A 36 8.74 4.41 -9.79
N GLY A 37 7.90 3.55 -10.36
CA GLY A 37 8.22 2.14 -10.64
C GLY A 37 9.35 1.88 -11.65
N ARG A 38 10.16 2.89 -11.98
CA ARG A 38 11.28 2.80 -12.95
C ARG A 38 12.60 3.39 -12.46
N THR A 39 12.75 3.70 -11.18
CA THR A 39 14.06 4.12 -10.66
C THR A 39 14.48 3.29 -9.45
N THR A 40 15.48 2.45 -9.69
CA THR A 40 16.41 1.77 -8.75
C THR A 40 16.12 0.37 -8.20
N THR A 41 15.53 -0.53 -8.98
CA THR A 41 15.92 -1.95 -8.83
C THR A 41 15.91 -2.61 -10.19
N GLU A 42 17.03 -2.52 -10.92
CA GLU A 42 17.40 -3.66 -11.74
C GLU A 42 17.64 -4.81 -10.76
N GLU A 43 17.02 -5.97 -11.05
CA GLU A 43 16.93 -7.19 -10.25
C GLU A 43 15.81 -7.23 -9.18
N SER A 44 14.58 -7.50 -9.63
CA SER A 44 13.87 -8.73 -9.22
C SER A 44 12.63 -8.85 -10.11
N GLU A 45 12.83 -9.51 -11.23
CA GLU A 45 11.78 -10.23 -11.93
C GLU A 45 10.96 -11.08 -10.94
N GLU A 46 9.63 -11.11 -11.17
CA GLU A 46 8.63 -11.95 -10.50
C GLU A 46 8.23 -11.53 -9.07
N GLY A 47 7.00 -11.00 -8.92
CA GLY A 47 6.41 -10.89 -7.58
C GLY A 47 5.18 -10.00 -7.39
N VAL A 48 4.73 -9.24 -8.38
CA VAL A 48 3.49 -8.43 -8.24
C VAL A 48 2.51 -8.77 -9.36
N ARG A 49 2.10 -10.03 -9.40
CA ARG A 49 0.85 -10.44 -10.04
C ARG A 49 0.16 -11.49 -9.18
N GLY A 50 -0.62 -10.99 -8.22
CA GLY A 50 -1.80 -11.64 -7.67
C GLY A 50 -1.56 -12.72 -6.62
N THR A 51 -1.82 -12.39 -5.36
CA THR A 51 -2.38 -13.33 -4.37
C THR A 51 -3.05 -12.55 -3.22
N LEU A 52 -4.22 -11.96 -3.47
CA LEU A 52 -5.20 -11.71 -2.40
C LEU A 52 -6.15 -12.91 -2.23
N GLU A 53 -5.90 -14.02 -2.95
CA GLU A 53 -6.72 -15.23 -2.96
C GLU A 53 -5.88 -16.47 -2.59
N GLU A 54 -5.19 -16.49 -1.44
CA GLU A 54 -4.67 -17.78 -0.93
C GLU A 54 -4.74 -17.98 0.61
N GLU A 55 -5.18 -16.99 1.39
CA GLU A 55 -5.36 -17.17 2.85
C GLU A 55 -6.78 -17.69 3.21
N ARG A 56 -7.27 -18.69 2.46
CA ARG A 56 -8.47 -19.47 2.82
C ARG A 56 -8.31 -20.98 2.62
N SER A 57 -7.08 -21.49 2.53
CA SER A 57 -6.88 -22.92 2.24
C SER A 57 -5.83 -23.64 3.09
N ARG A 58 -5.39 -23.10 4.23
CA ARG A 58 -4.48 -23.86 5.11
C ARG A 58 -4.73 -23.65 6.59
N GLY A 59 -5.56 -24.53 7.17
CA GLY A 59 -5.46 -24.82 8.60
C GLY A 59 -6.74 -25.16 9.35
N THR A 60 -7.56 -26.12 8.88
CA THR A 60 -8.42 -26.85 9.83
C THR A 60 -7.56 -27.94 10.48
N PRO A 61 -7.25 -27.89 11.78
CA PRO A 61 -6.61 -29.01 12.46
C PRO A 61 -7.62 -30.18 12.59
N PRO A 62 -7.23 -31.44 12.32
CA PRO A 62 -8.10 -32.58 12.57
C PRO A 62 -8.33 -32.72 14.08
N ALA A 63 -9.58 -32.97 14.47
CA ALA A 63 -10.00 -33.20 15.84
C ALA A 63 -9.19 -34.34 16.48
N ALA A 64 -8.60 -34.07 17.64
CA ALA A 64 -7.95 -35.09 18.46
C ALA A 64 -9.00 -36.05 19.06
N PRO A 65 -8.71 -37.35 19.20
CA PRO A 65 -9.59 -38.26 19.93
C PRO A 65 -9.51 -37.95 21.44
N THR A 66 -10.66 -37.67 22.04
CA THR A 66 -10.89 -37.56 23.48
C THR A 66 -10.58 -38.87 24.21
N PRO A 67 -9.83 -38.86 25.33
CA PRO A 67 -9.90 -39.89 26.36
C PRO A 67 -11.09 -39.71 27.30
#